data_AF-A0A1Y4AA12-F1
#
_entry.id   AF-A0A1Y4AA12-F1
#
_cell.length_a   1.000
_cell.length_b   1.000
_cell.length_c   1.000
_cell.angle_alpha   90.00
_cell.angle_beta   90.00
_cell.angle_gamma   90.00
#
_symmetry.space_group_name_H-M   'P 1'
#
loop_
_entity.id
_entity.type
_entity.pdbx_description
1 polymer ?
#
loop_
_entity_poly.entity_id
_entity_poly.type
_entity_poly.pdbx_seq_one_letter_code
_entity_poly.pdbx_strand_id
1 'polypeptide(L)'
;MSCDVHEFPGPTEPAKYPVVLDLTFDTELPVYQTVDVKTRVSDDPQAYNLRYTVCIYRADAEAAFGREEERRMVVTKSVTAQPDLRIETQLEEGAYRFIVWTDFVDAGTQEHKFFRTDDFSEVALLTSEYAGSTEFRDAFRGRADAAIAKPAQEGPIVVPVPMTRPQARYSFVSTDLTEFMTRVQALRESREHSASQDAGASQDADPADEPTRSIDLDDFRVVVHYAGYVPSSFNLFTDQTADASTGVQFESRITRTSDSEASLGFDYVLVNEGEASVKVSLEVYDRDGTQLSATNPFDIPLMRGRHTIVRGNFLTSEASGGIGIDPGFDGDWNYPVQ
;
A
#
# COMPACT_ATOMS: atom_id res chain seq x y z
N MET A 1 24.49 -35.65 -64.89
CA MET A 1 24.99 -34.35 -64.40
C MET A 1 24.02 -33.90 -63.33
N SER A 2 24.44 -33.96 -62.07
CA SER A 2 23.66 -33.50 -60.93
C SER A 2 23.89 -31.99 -60.83
N CYS A 3 22.83 -31.19 -60.93
CA CYS A 3 22.92 -29.77 -60.65
C CYS A 3 22.95 -29.60 -59.13
N ASP A 4 24.11 -29.22 -58.60
CA ASP A 4 24.26 -28.76 -57.22
C ASP A 4 23.40 -27.52 -57.02
N VAL A 5 22.34 -27.68 -56.23
CA VAL A 5 21.59 -26.57 -55.66
C VAL A 5 22.45 -26.01 -54.53
N HIS A 6 23.11 -24.89 -54.78
CA HIS A 6 23.70 -24.09 -53.72
C HIS A 6 22.56 -23.43 -52.93
N GLU A 7 22.16 -24.09 -51.84
CA GLU A 7 21.32 -23.47 -50.82
C GLU A 7 22.17 -22.41 -50.12
N PHE A 8 21.92 -21.13 -50.43
CA PHE A 8 22.56 -20.02 -49.73
C PHE A 8 22.13 -20.07 -48.26
N PRO A 9 23.05 -19.99 -47.28
CA PRO A 9 22.64 -19.88 -45.89
C PRO A 9 21.74 -18.65 -45.76
N GLY A 10 20.53 -18.86 -45.24
CA GLY A 10 19.62 -17.77 -44.89
C GLY A 10 20.30 -16.80 -43.91
N PRO A 11 19.77 -15.58 -43.74
CA PRO A 11 20.33 -14.62 -42.80
C PRO A 11 20.50 -15.28 -41.42
N THR A 12 21.73 -15.34 -40.93
CA THR A 12 22.02 -15.89 -39.60
C THR A 12 21.30 -15.03 -38.57
N GLU A 13 20.40 -15.63 -37.79
CA GLU A 13 19.77 -14.92 -36.69
C GLU A 13 20.85 -14.39 -35.73
N PRO A 14 20.71 -13.14 -35.25
CA PRO A 14 21.66 -12.58 -34.29
C PRO A 14 21.72 -13.47 -33.03
N ALA A 15 22.95 -13.73 -32.57
CA ALA A 15 23.18 -14.57 -31.41
C ALA A 15 22.55 -13.94 -30.16
N LYS A 16 21.84 -14.76 -29.37
CA LYS A 16 21.25 -14.37 -28.09
C LYS A 16 22.01 -15.03 -26.94
N TYR A 17 22.18 -14.29 -25.86
CA TYR A 17 22.88 -14.73 -24.66
C TYR A 17 21.89 -14.88 -23.50
N PRO A 18 22.05 -15.91 -22.65
CA PRO A 18 21.24 -16.05 -21.44
C PRO A 18 21.51 -14.90 -20.47
N VAL A 19 20.45 -14.29 -19.98
CA VAL A 19 20.47 -13.19 -19.01
C VAL A 19 19.57 -13.57 -17.85
N VAL A 20 20.04 -13.30 -16.63
CA VAL A 20 19.27 -13.50 -15.40
C VAL A 20 19.18 -12.17 -14.66
N LEU A 21 17.96 -11.66 -14.52
CA LEU A 21 17.68 -10.53 -13.64
C LEU A 21 17.62 -11.05 -12.21
N ASP A 22 18.47 -10.52 -11.34
CA ASP A 22 18.54 -10.88 -9.93
C ASP A 22 17.88 -9.77 -9.11
N LEU A 23 16.59 -9.93 -8.81
CA LEU A 23 15.79 -8.94 -8.11
C LEU A 23 16.01 -9.08 -6.60
N THR A 24 16.58 -8.06 -5.97
CA THR A 24 16.85 -8.03 -4.53
C THR A 24 16.02 -6.93 -3.87
N PHE A 25 15.21 -7.31 -2.88
CA PHE A 25 14.24 -6.41 -2.28
C PHE A 25 14.73 -5.83 -0.96
N ASP A 26 14.70 -4.50 -0.88
CA ASP A 26 14.73 -3.80 0.41
C ASP A 26 13.31 -3.82 1.02
N THR A 27 13.01 -4.91 1.72
CA THR A 27 11.72 -5.09 2.40
C THR A 27 11.67 -4.40 3.76
N GLU A 28 12.81 -3.92 4.27
CA GLU A 28 12.82 -3.22 5.54
C GLU A 28 11.96 -1.96 5.40
N LEU A 29 10.96 -1.87 6.26
CA LEU A 29 10.20 -0.66 6.43
C LEU A 29 10.51 -0.14 7.83
N PRO A 30 11.73 0.41 8.04
CA PRO A 30 12.15 0.85 9.35
C PRO A 30 11.14 1.86 9.85
N VAL A 31 10.57 1.53 10.99
CA VAL A 31 9.66 2.39 11.72
C VAL A 31 10.42 3.67 12.06
N TYR A 32 9.92 4.81 11.58
CA TYR A 32 10.52 6.10 11.89
C TYR A 32 10.37 6.40 13.40
N GLN A 33 9.32 5.84 14.07
CA GLN A 33 9.08 5.89 15.52
C GLN A 33 8.09 4.80 16.03
N THR A 34 8.36 4.10 17.14
CA THR A 34 7.70 2.81 17.53
C THR A 34 6.61 2.90 18.62
N VAL A 35 5.59 2.02 18.56
CA VAL A 35 5.25 0.97 19.60
C VAL A 35 4.72 -0.27 18.86
N ASP A 36 5.08 -1.46 19.33
CA ASP A 36 4.66 -2.76 18.79
C ASP A 36 3.15 -2.90 18.67
N VAL A 37 2.70 -3.15 17.43
CA VAL A 37 1.35 -3.62 17.12
C VAL A 37 1.51 -4.95 16.40
N LYS A 38 1.00 -6.03 16.99
CA LYS A 38 0.74 -7.25 16.21
C LYS A 38 -0.42 -6.93 15.27
N THR A 39 -0.12 -6.50 14.05
CA THR A 39 -1.10 -6.44 12.97
C THR A 39 -1.57 -7.87 12.73
N ARG A 40 -2.83 -8.17 13.06
CA ARG A 40 -3.51 -9.32 12.47
C ARG A 40 -3.65 -9.00 10.99
N VAL A 41 -3.10 -9.85 10.13
CA VAL A 41 -3.46 -9.82 8.71
C VAL A 41 -4.95 -10.15 8.67
N SER A 42 -5.79 -9.14 8.41
CA SER A 42 -7.23 -9.34 8.21
C SER A 42 -7.48 -10.16 6.95
N ASP A 43 -6.60 -9.98 5.97
CA ASP A 43 -6.68 -10.57 4.64
C ASP A 43 -5.91 -11.90 4.61
N ASP A 44 -6.48 -12.94 4.01
CA ASP A 44 -5.81 -14.22 3.85
C ASP A 44 -4.62 -14.07 2.88
N PRO A 45 -3.35 -14.25 3.32
CA PRO A 45 -2.20 -14.13 2.43
C PRO A 45 -2.22 -15.10 1.26
N GLN A 46 -2.94 -16.22 1.37
CA GLN A 46 -3.10 -17.19 0.28
C GLN A 46 -4.01 -16.68 -0.83
N ALA A 47 -4.78 -15.60 -0.60
CA ALA A 47 -5.62 -14.98 -1.60
C ALA A 47 -4.83 -14.15 -2.62
N TYR A 48 -3.53 -13.90 -2.39
CA TYR A 48 -2.71 -13.03 -3.23
C TYR A 48 -1.43 -13.71 -3.75
N ASN A 49 -0.94 -13.20 -4.88
CA ASN A 49 0.39 -13.47 -5.42
C ASN A 49 1.13 -12.14 -5.60
N LEU A 50 2.46 -12.16 -5.48
CA LEU A 50 3.33 -11.09 -5.99
C LEU A 50 3.42 -11.20 -7.52
N ARG A 51 3.23 -10.09 -8.23
CA ARG A 51 3.40 -9.95 -9.67
C ARG A 51 4.63 -9.10 -9.95
N TYR A 52 5.47 -9.55 -10.88
CA TYR A 52 6.68 -8.89 -11.33
C TYR A 52 6.49 -8.55 -12.81
N THR A 53 6.28 -7.26 -13.10
CA THR A 53 6.21 -6.75 -14.46
C THR A 53 7.58 -6.20 -14.82
N VAL A 54 8.22 -6.78 -15.82
CA VAL A 54 9.56 -6.39 -16.31
C VAL A 54 9.42 -5.86 -17.73
N CYS A 55 9.89 -4.64 -17.96
CA CYS A 55 10.06 -4.09 -19.30
C CYS A 55 11.53 -3.89 -19.61
N ILE A 56 11.94 -4.34 -20.79
CA ILE A 56 13.31 -4.28 -21.30
C ILE A 56 13.33 -3.31 -22.47
N TYR A 57 14.25 -2.36 -22.44
CA TYR A 57 14.42 -1.32 -23.44
C TYR A 57 15.84 -1.43 -24.00
N ARG A 58 15.97 -1.51 -25.32
CA ARG A 58 17.28 -1.50 -25.99
C ARG A 58 17.70 -0.06 -26.26
N ALA A 59 18.99 0.24 -26.08
CA ALA A 59 19.54 1.53 -26.47
C ALA A 59 19.63 1.63 -27.99
N ASP A 60 19.44 2.84 -28.52
CA ASP A 60 19.69 3.14 -29.93
C ASP A 60 21.20 3.27 -30.23
N ALA A 61 21.51 3.63 -31.48
CA ALA A 61 22.89 3.80 -31.94
C ALA A 61 23.66 4.92 -31.22
N GLU A 62 22.95 5.86 -30.55
CA GLU A 62 23.53 6.95 -29.77
C GLU A 62 23.61 6.60 -28.27
N ALA A 63 23.37 5.33 -27.92
CA ALA A 63 23.29 4.82 -26.56
C ALA A 63 22.17 5.46 -25.71
N ALA A 64 21.15 6.04 -26.36
CA ALA A 64 19.98 6.57 -25.69
C ALA A 64 18.89 5.49 -25.56
N PHE A 65 18.19 5.50 -24.44
CA PHE A 65 17.04 4.62 -24.22
C PHE A 65 15.76 5.34 -24.59
N GLY A 66 15.09 4.86 -25.64
CA GLY A 66 13.73 5.27 -25.99
C GLY A 66 12.69 4.72 -25.02
N ARG A 67 11.41 4.92 -25.37
CA ARG A 67 10.25 4.33 -24.65
C ARG A 67 9.67 3.09 -25.33
N GLU A 68 10.27 2.65 -26.43
CA GLU A 68 9.84 1.43 -27.12
C GLU A 68 10.36 0.21 -26.37
N GLU A 69 9.43 -0.63 -25.91
CA GLU A 69 9.75 -1.87 -25.22
C GLU A 69 10.28 -2.90 -26.22
N GLU A 70 11.50 -3.38 -26.02
CA GLU A 70 12.03 -4.56 -26.73
C GLU A 70 11.27 -5.81 -26.26
N ARG A 71 10.95 -5.88 -24.97
CA ARG A 71 10.25 -7.01 -24.37
C ARG A 71 9.55 -6.64 -23.06
N ARG A 72 8.36 -7.20 -22.86
CA ARG A 72 7.66 -7.24 -21.58
C ARG A 72 7.53 -8.67 -21.08
N MET A 73 7.72 -8.87 -19.78
CA MET A 73 7.55 -10.15 -19.10
C MET A 73 6.75 -9.95 -17.82
N VAL A 74 5.80 -10.85 -17.56
CA VAL A 74 5.00 -10.84 -16.34
C VAL A 74 5.13 -12.20 -15.67
N VAL A 75 5.65 -12.22 -14.45
CA VAL A 75 5.83 -13.42 -13.64
C VAL A 75 5.07 -13.25 -12.33
N THR A 76 4.54 -14.33 -11.78
CA THR A 76 3.87 -14.30 -10.48
C THR A 76 4.47 -15.33 -9.54
N LYS A 77 4.52 -15.00 -8.25
CA LYS A 77 5.00 -15.86 -7.16
C LYS A 77 3.97 -15.82 -6.04
N SER A 78 3.62 -16.97 -5.46
CA SER A 78 2.79 -16.99 -4.25
C SER A 78 3.45 -16.18 -3.15
N VAL A 79 2.63 -15.50 -2.34
CA VAL A 79 3.13 -14.68 -1.24
C VAL A 79 3.93 -15.56 -0.29
N THR A 80 5.19 -15.23 -0.11
CA THR A 80 6.09 -15.84 0.87
C THR A 80 6.84 -14.73 1.59
N ALA A 81 7.56 -15.07 2.66
CA ALA A 81 8.37 -14.11 3.41
C ALA A 81 9.54 -13.50 2.60
N GLN A 82 9.82 -13.97 1.38
CA GLN A 82 10.99 -13.57 0.61
C GLN A 82 10.60 -13.20 -0.83
N PRO A 83 10.46 -11.91 -1.16
CA PRO A 83 10.04 -11.45 -2.48
C PRO A 83 11.13 -11.53 -3.55
N ASP A 84 12.39 -11.79 -3.18
CA ASP A 84 13.48 -11.99 -4.12
C ASP A 84 13.14 -13.02 -5.20
N LEU A 85 13.54 -12.72 -6.44
CA LEU A 85 13.23 -13.54 -7.60
C LEU A 85 14.31 -13.40 -8.66
N ARG A 86 14.65 -14.53 -9.29
CA ARG A 86 15.50 -14.56 -10.48
C ARG A 86 14.63 -14.77 -11.72
N ILE A 87 14.72 -13.86 -12.68
CA ILE A 87 13.94 -13.91 -13.93
C ILE A 87 14.90 -14.13 -15.09
N GLU A 88 14.70 -15.22 -15.82
CA GLU A 88 15.56 -15.62 -16.93
C GLU A 88 15.02 -15.10 -18.27
N THR A 89 15.90 -14.61 -19.13
CA THR A 89 15.58 -14.18 -20.51
C THR A 89 16.77 -14.42 -21.44
N GLN A 90 16.59 -14.15 -22.72
CA GLN A 90 17.65 -14.20 -23.72
C GLN A 90 17.61 -12.96 -24.60
N LEU A 91 18.74 -12.27 -24.70
CA LEU A 91 18.90 -11.00 -25.39
C LEU A 91 20.08 -11.04 -26.35
N GLU A 92 19.98 -10.28 -27.44
CA GLU A 92 21.08 -10.06 -28.37
C GLU A 92 22.15 -9.16 -27.75
N GLU A 93 23.33 -9.12 -28.38
CA GLU A 93 24.35 -8.14 -28.03
C GLU A 93 23.83 -6.70 -28.12
N GLY A 94 24.05 -5.91 -27.07
CA GLY A 94 23.55 -4.54 -27.00
C GLY A 94 23.51 -3.98 -25.58
N ALA A 95 23.23 -2.69 -25.47
CA ALA A 95 22.98 -2.04 -24.19
C ALA A 95 21.47 -2.03 -23.91
N TYR A 96 21.10 -2.39 -22.68
CA TYR A 96 19.70 -2.52 -22.27
C TYR A 96 19.45 -1.81 -20.95
N ARG A 97 18.22 -1.31 -20.81
CA ARG A 97 17.63 -0.85 -19.56
C ARG A 97 16.52 -1.79 -19.17
N PHE A 98 16.56 -2.23 -17.93
CA PHE A 98 15.57 -3.07 -17.29
C PHE A 98 14.82 -2.21 -16.29
N ILE A 99 13.51 -2.13 -16.42
CA ILE A 99 12.62 -1.48 -15.45
C ILE A 99 11.68 -2.54 -14.92
N VAL A 100 11.50 -2.58 -13.60
CA VAL A 100 10.69 -3.59 -12.92
C VAL A 100 9.71 -2.90 -11.98
N TRP A 101 8.45 -3.33 -12.03
CA TRP A 101 7.42 -3.03 -11.03
C TRP A 101 6.96 -4.33 -10.38
N THR A 102 6.84 -4.32 -9.06
CA THR A 102 6.31 -5.44 -8.29
C THR A 102 5.16 -4.98 -7.41
N ASP A 103 4.03 -5.67 -7.51
CA ASP A 103 2.80 -5.43 -6.75
C ASP A 103 2.06 -6.74 -6.43
N PHE A 104 0.92 -6.66 -5.76
CA PHE A 104 0.07 -7.81 -5.48
C PHE A 104 -1.12 -7.90 -6.43
N VAL A 105 -1.49 -9.14 -6.77
CA VAL A 105 -2.65 -9.51 -7.57
C VAL A 105 -3.38 -10.69 -6.93
N ASP A 106 -4.62 -10.95 -7.33
CA ASP A 106 -5.36 -12.11 -6.84
C ASP A 106 -4.62 -13.40 -7.21
N ALA A 107 -4.59 -14.36 -6.28
CA ALA A 107 -3.83 -15.60 -6.42
C ALA A 107 -4.22 -16.35 -7.70
N GLY A 108 -3.19 -16.79 -8.44
CA GLY A 108 -3.35 -17.51 -9.70
C GLY A 108 -3.67 -16.63 -10.92
N THR A 109 -3.71 -15.31 -10.76
CA THR A 109 -3.99 -14.35 -11.85
C THR A 109 -2.79 -13.45 -12.14
N GLN A 110 -2.84 -12.75 -13.28
CA GLN A 110 -1.94 -11.62 -13.60
C GLN A 110 -2.71 -10.31 -13.79
N GLU A 111 -4.02 -10.33 -13.55
CA GLU A 111 -4.93 -9.20 -13.75
C GLU A 111 -4.62 -8.07 -12.77
N HIS A 112 -4.94 -6.83 -13.16
CA HIS A 112 -4.73 -5.69 -12.29
C HIS A 112 -5.65 -5.74 -11.07
N LYS A 113 -5.06 -5.63 -9.87
CA LYS A 113 -5.79 -5.56 -8.60
C LYS A 113 -5.73 -4.17 -7.98
N PHE A 114 -4.53 -3.75 -7.60
CA PHE A 114 -4.30 -2.43 -7.00
C PHE A 114 -3.67 -1.44 -7.99
N PHE A 115 -2.81 -1.94 -8.89
CA PHE A 115 -2.14 -1.11 -9.89
C PHE A 115 -2.36 -1.62 -11.32
N ARG A 116 -2.65 -0.66 -12.20
CA ARG A 116 -2.55 -0.83 -13.65
C ARG A 116 -1.11 -0.57 -14.08
N THR A 117 -0.50 -1.56 -14.71
CA THR A 117 0.94 -1.57 -15.04
C THR A 117 1.20 -1.62 -16.55
N ASP A 118 0.17 -1.35 -17.37
CA ASP A 118 0.24 -1.38 -18.84
C ASP A 118 1.25 -0.38 -19.40
N ASP A 119 1.37 0.80 -18.78
CA ASP A 119 2.31 1.85 -19.18
C ASP A 119 3.20 2.24 -18.01
N PHE A 120 4.51 2.07 -18.16
CA PHE A 120 5.50 2.46 -17.15
C PHE A 120 5.71 3.96 -17.05
N SER A 121 5.16 4.74 -17.97
CA SER A 121 5.05 6.19 -17.84
C SER A 121 3.96 6.58 -16.84
N GLU A 122 3.04 5.67 -16.54
CA GLU A 122 1.92 5.90 -15.63
C GLU A 122 1.41 4.59 -15.01
N VAL A 123 2.15 4.07 -14.03
CA VAL A 123 1.64 2.97 -13.19
C VAL A 123 0.56 3.54 -12.29
N ALA A 124 -0.71 3.27 -12.64
CA ALA A 124 -1.86 3.92 -12.04
C ALA A 124 -2.47 3.09 -10.91
N LEU A 125 -2.72 3.73 -9.78
CA LEU A 125 -3.50 3.20 -8.67
C LEU A 125 -4.97 3.09 -9.08
N LEU A 126 -5.57 1.93 -8.86
CA LEU A 126 -6.99 1.71 -9.12
C LEU A 126 -7.82 2.22 -7.94
N THR A 127 -8.56 3.30 -8.15
CA THR A 127 -9.27 4.03 -7.09
C THR A 127 -10.76 3.69 -6.98
N SER A 128 -11.34 2.94 -7.93
CA SER A 128 -12.78 2.59 -7.92
C SER A 128 -13.17 1.72 -6.72
N GLU A 129 -12.22 0.98 -6.16
CA GLU A 129 -12.36 0.19 -4.93
C GLU A 129 -11.13 0.42 -4.03
N TYR A 130 -10.85 1.68 -3.71
CA TYR A 130 -9.67 2.03 -2.90
C TYR A 130 -9.69 1.30 -1.55
N ALA A 131 -8.71 0.42 -1.36
CA ALA A 131 -8.53 -0.36 -0.15
C ALA A 131 -7.33 0.17 0.65
N GLY A 132 -7.60 0.94 1.69
CA GLY A 132 -6.62 1.18 2.75
C GLY A 132 -6.63 0.04 3.78
N SER A 133 -5.74 0.11 4.76
CA SER A 133 -5.60 -0.88 5.83
C SER A 133 -5.41 -2.33 5.36
N THR A 134 -4.80 -2.51 4.20
CA THR A 134 -4.37 -3.79 3.66
C THR A 134 -2.86 -3.79 3.41
N GLU A 135 -2.19 -4.87 3.79
CA GLU A 135 -0.75 -5.07 3.54
C GLU A 135 -0.47 -5.36 2.06
N PHE A 136 -1.51 -5.64 1.26
CA PHE A 136 -1.41 -6.07 -0.13
C PHE A 136 -1.41 -4.91 -1.15
N ARG A 137 -1.53 -3.65 -0.71
CA ARG A 137 -1.36 -2.46 -1.59
C ARG A 137 0.08 -1.97 -1.68
N ASP A 138 0.98 -2.76 -1.11
CA ASP A 138 2.40 -2.49 -1.08
C ASP A 138 3.06 -2.79 -2.45
N ALA A 139 4.10 -2.04 -2.79
CA ALA A 139 4.75 -2.13 -4.09
C ALA A 139 6.25 -1.82 -4.04
N PHE A 140 6.95 -2.25 -5.09
CA PHE A 140 8.38 -2.01 -5.28
C PHE A 140 8.68 -1.66 -6.73
N ARG A 141 9.74 -0.88 -6.93
CA ARG A 141 10.28 -0.56 -8.24
C ARG A 141 11.78 -0.77 -8.27
N GLY A 142 12.28 -1.19 -9.43
CA GLY A 142 13.70 -1.37 -9.67
C GLY A 142 14.10 -0.97 -11.08
N ARG A 143 15.36 -0.57 -11.23
CA ARG A 143 15.95 -0.22 -12.52
C ARG A 143 17.42 -0.60 -12.56
N ALA A 144 17.84 -1.15 -13.69
CA ALA A 144 19.25 -1.44 -13.97
C ALA A 144 19.54 -1.22 -15.45
N ASP A 145 20.76 -0.78 -15.76
CA ASP A 145 21.26 -0.71 -17.12
C ASP A 145 22.42 -1.71 -17.25
N ALA A 146 22.45 -2.51 -18.31
CA ALA A 146 23.53 -3.48 -18.54
C ALA A 146 23.86 -3.65 -20.03
N ALA A 147 25.12 -3.94 -20.32
CA ALA A 147 25.57 -4.36 -21.64
C ALA A 147 25.56 -5.89 -21.74
N ILE A 148 24.87 -6.40 -22.74
CA ILE A 148 24.85 -7.82 -23.09
C ILE A 148 25.89 -8.03 -24.18
N ALA A 149 26.84 -8.93 -23.93
CA ALA A 149 27.89 -9.32 -24.87
C ALA A 149 28.23 -10.79 -24.64
N LYS A 150 28.94 -11.41 -25.59
CA LYS A 150 29.37 -12.80 -25.45
C LYS A 150 30.13 -12.99 -24.13
N PRO A 151 29.65 -13.85 -23.21
CA PRO A 151 30.33 -14.05 -21.95
C PRO A 151 31.66 -14.78 -22.18
N ALA A 152 32.69 -14.36 -21.45
CA ALA A 152 34.03 -14.97 -21.52
C ALA A 152 34.08 -16.38 -20.91
N GLN A 153 33.11 -16.70 -20.04
CA GLN A 153 32.95 -18.00 -19.38
C GLN A 153 31.54 -18.53 -19.67
N GLU A 154 31.36 -19.86 -19.60
CA GLU A 154 30.03 -20.45 -19.70
C GLU A 154 29.16 -20.03 -18.50
N GLY A 155 27.99 -19.45 -18.78
CA GLY A 155 27.02 -19.04 -17.77
C GLY A 155 26.15 -17.87 -18.23
N PRO A 156 25.05 -17.58 -17.49
CA PRO A 156 24.22 -16.43 -17.76
C PRO A 156 24.90 -15.13 -17.35
N ILE A 157 24.57 -14.05 -18.06
CA ILE A 157 24.88 -12.69 -17.65
C ILE A 157 23.91 -12.33 -16.53
N VAL A 158 24.41 -12.09 -15.32
CA VAL A 158 23.57 -11.73 -14.16
C VAL A 158 23.48 -10.21 -14.08
N VAL A 159 22.26 -9.68 -14.05
CA VAL A 159 21.96 -8.25 -13.91
C VAL A 159 21.28 -8.03 -12.56
N PRO A 160 21.99 -7.47 -11.56
CA PRO A 160 21.38 -7.12 -10.29
C PRO A 160 20.38 -5.97 -10.48
N VAL A 161 19.17 -6.13 -9.95
CA VAL A 161 18.14 -5.10 -9.96
C VAL A 161 17.69 -4.84 -8.52
N PRO A 162 18.21 -3.80 -7.86
CA PRO A 162 17.76 -3.44 -6.52
C PRO A 162 16.32 -2.92 -6.59
N MET A 163 15.46 -3.50 -5.77
CA MET A 163 14.05 -3.17 -5.67
C MET A 163 13.80 -2.36 -4.40
N THR A 164 13.25 -1.17 -4.55
CA THR A 164 12.96 -0.24 -3.45
C THR A 164 11.51 0.25 -3.51
N ARG A 165 10.99 0.75 -2.39
CA ARG A 165 9.60 1.23 -2.32
C ARG A 165 9.41 2.57 -3.03
N PRO A 166 8.38 2.72 -3.89
CA PRO A 166 7.90 4.02 -4.36
C PRO A 166 6.90 4.66 -3.38
N GLN A 167 6.59 3.99 -2.27
CA GLN A 167 5.57 4.40 -1.30
C GLN A 167 6.17 4.75 0.06
N ALA A 168 5.43 5.56 0.81
CA ALA A 168 5.55 5.70 2.27
C ALA A 168 4.34 5.03 2.93
N ARG A 169 4.51 4.55 4.17
CA ARG A 169 3.41 4.03 4.99
C ARG A 169 3.09 5.01 6.11
N TYR A 170 1.82 5.16 6.46
CA TYR A 170 1.42 5.74 7.74
C TYR A 170 0.45 4.85 8.48
N SER A 171 0.39 4.92 9.81
CA SER A 171 -0.61 4.21 10.62
C SER A 171 -1.08 5.04 11.81
N PHE A 172 -2.32 4.81 12.25
CA PHE A 172 -2.90 5.48 13.41
C PHE A 172 -2.92 4.60 14.65
N VAL A 173 -2.50 5.16 15.78
CA VAL A 173 -2.65 4.55 17.10
C VAL A 173 -3.44 5.50 17.99
N SER A 174 -4.64 5.10 18.38
CA SER A 174 -5.40 5.82 19.40
C SER A 174 -4.87 5.52 20.79
N THR A 175 -4.88 6.50 21.68
CA THR A 175 -4.43 6.39 23.09
C THR A 175 -5.56 6.52 24.12
N ASP A 176 -6.80 6.66 23.66
CA ASP A 176 -8.01 6.95 24.43
C ASP A 176 -9.05 5.82 24.36
N LEU A 177 -8.63 4.57 24.11
CA LEU A 177 -9.54 3.43 23.95
C LEU A 177 -10.42 3.20 25.19
N THR A 178 -9.83 3.24 26.39
CA THR A 178 -10.57 3.05 27.65
C THR A 178 -11.67 4.11 27.83
N GLU A 179 -11.35 5.36 27.51
CA GLU A 179 -12.30 6.47 27.61
C GLU A 179 -13.42 6.31 26.58
N PHE A 180 -13.08 5.97 25.33
CA PHE A 180 -14.04 5.68 24.29
C PHE A 180 -15.04 4.58 24.70
N MET A 181 -14.55 3.45 25.22
CA MET A 181 -15.39 2.34 25.66
C MET A 181 -16.34 2.78 26.78
N THR A 182 -15.85 3.59 27.72
CA THR A 182 -16.67 4.15 28.81
C THR A 182 -17.77 5.06 28.28
N ARG A 183 -17.45 5.96 27.33
CA ARG A 183 -18.43 6.87 26.71
C ARG A 183 -19.51 6.09 25.94
N VAL A 184 -19.12 5.08 25.17
CA VAL A 184 -20.07 4.26 24.41
C VAL A 184 -20.99 3.47 25.34
N GLN A 185 -20.47 2.93 26.44
CA GLN A 185 -21.30 2.23 27.43
C GLN A 185 -22.37 3.15 28.01
N ALA A 186 -21.98 4.34 28.47
CA ALA A 186 -22.91 5.33 29.01
C ALA A 186 -23.97 5.77 27.96
N LEU A 187 -23.56 5.92 26.70
CA LEU A 187 -24.49 6.24 25.60
C LEU A 187 -25.51 5.13 25.37
N ARG A 188 -25.09 3.85 25.37
CA ARG A 188 -25.99 2.69 25.22
C ARG A 188 -27.00 2.62 26.37
N GLU A 189 -26.53 2.73 27.61
CA GLU A 189 -27.38 2.75 28.81
C GLU A 189 -28.43 3.89 28.76
N SER A 190 -28.03 5.08 28.28
CA SER A 190 -28.95 6.23 28.14
C SER A 190 -30.02 6.04 27.06
N ARG A 191 -29.67 5.40 25.93
CA ARG A 191 -30.62 5.08 24.84
C ARG A 191 -31.64 4.03 25.28
N GLU A 192 -31.21 3.02 26.02
CA GLU A 192 -32.09 1.97 26.56
C GLU A 192 -33.08 2.52 27.60
N HIS A 193 -32.61 3.39 28.50
CA HIS A 193 -33.48 4.09 29.45
C HIS A 193 -34.51 5.00 28.78
N SER A 194 -34.14 5.63 27.65
CA SER A 194 -35.07 6.49 26.89
C SER A 194 -36.11 5.65 26.13
N ALA A 195 -35.69 4.55 25.50
CA ALA A 195 -36.58 3.65 24.74
C ALA A 195 -37.60 2.92 25.63
N SER A 196 -37.20 2.54 26.86
CA SER A 196 -38.09 1.90 27.84
C SER A 196 -39.11 2.85 28.46
N GLN A 197 -38.88 4.18 28.41
CA GLN A 197 -39.86 5.18 28.83
C GLN A 197 -40.92 5.47 27.75
N ASP A 198 -40.54 5.41 26.46
CA ASP A 198 -41.47 5.62 25.33
C ASP A 198 -42.33 4.37 25.01
N ALA A 199 -41.80 3.16 25.25
CA ALA A 199 -42.56 1.92 25.15
C ALA A 199 -43.33 1.66 26.45
N GLY A 200 -44.50 2.29 26.60
CA GLY A 200 -45.37 2.19 27.79
C GLY A 200 -45.36 0.81 28.46
N ALA A 201 -45.01 0.82 29.75
CA ALA A 201 -44.65 -0.35 30.55
C ALA A 201 -45.54 -1.60 30.35
N SER A 202 -44.94 -2.68 29.83
CA SER A 202 -45.31 -4.04 30.19
C SER A 202 -44.26 -4.58 31.16
N GLN A 203 -44.59 -4.54 32.45
CA GLN A 203 -43.85 -5.21 33.53
C GLN A 203 -44.05 -6.72 33.40
N ASP A 204 -43.18 -7.41 32.65
CA ASP A 204 -43.00 -8.86 32.72
C ASP A 204 -41.67 -9.25 32.02
N ALA A 205 -40.57 -8.60 32.41
CA ALA A 205 -39.22 -9.03 32.04
C ALA A 205 -38.46 -9.45 33.32
N ASP A 206 -37.97 -10.68 33.29
CA ASP A 206 -37.17 -11.31 34.35
C ASP A 206 -35.87 -10.51 34.58
N PRO A 207 -35.52 -10.09 35.82
CA PRO A 207 -34.35 -9.23 36.09
C PRO A 207 -33.00 -9.91 35.83
N ALA A 208 -33.00 -11.17 35.42
CA ALA A 208 -31.80 -12.00 35.25
C ALA A 208 -31.23 -12.00 33.82
N ASP A 209 -31.85 -11.30 32.88
CA ASP A 209 -31.48 -11.34 31.46
C ASP A 209 -31.11 -9.93 30.93
N GLU A 210 -30.38 -9.13 31.73
CA GLU A 210 -29.60 -8.01 31.17
C GLU A 210 -28.30 -8.57 30.60
N PRO A 211 -28.15 -8.70 29.26
CA PRO A 211 -26.82 -8.73 28.72
C PRO A 211 -26.29 -7.31 28.88
N THR A 212 -25.51 -7.07 29.93
CA THR A 212 -24.36 -6.15 29.85
C THR A 212 -23.48 -6.69 28.72
N ARG A 213 -23.90 -6.44 27.48
CA ARG A 213 -23.24 -6.96 26.30
C ARG A 213 -21.92 -6.23 26.26
N SER A 214 -20.86 -6.91 26.64
CA SER A 214 -19.49 -6.41 26.54
C SER A 214 -19.34 -5.75 25.16
N ILE A 215 -18.94 -4.49 25.13
CA ILE A 215 -18.80 -3.74 23.87
C ILE A 215 -17.82 -4.50 22.98
N ASP A 216 -18.29 -4.89 21.80
CA ASP A 216 -17.47 -5.52 20.77
C ASP A 216 -16.85 -4.43 19.88
N LEU A 217 -15.54 -4.48 19.64
CA LEU A 217 -14.89 -3.50 18.77
C LEU A 217 -15.27 -3.68 17.30
N ASP A 218 -15.76 -4.87 16.92
CA ASP A 218 -16.32 -5.14 15.59
C ASP A 218 -17.68 -4.46 15.36
N ASP A 219 -18.31 -3.88 16.41
CA ASP A 219 -19.49 -3.02 16.27
C ASP A 219 -19.16 -1.62 15.71
N PHE A 220 -17.87 -1.29 15.55
CA PHE A 220 -17.43 0.01 15.06
C PHE A 220 -16.63 -0.11 13.78
N ARG A 221 -16.72 0.93 12.95
CA ARG A 221 -15.84 1.14 11.80
C ARG A 221 -15.16 2.48 11.90
N VAL A 222 -13.93 2.54 11.41
CA VAL A 222 -13.16 3.77 11.22
C VAL A 222 -13.21 4.11 9.74
N VAL A 223 -13.52 5.35 9.39
CA VAL A 223 -13.44 5.86 8.03
C VAL A 223 -12.33 6.89 7.98
N VAL A 224 -11.35 6.67 7.11
CA VAL A 224 -10.25 7.60 6.87
C VAL A 224 -10.53 8.35 5.57
N HIS A 225 -10.57 9.66 5.64
CA HIS A 225 -10.78 10.54 4.49
C HIS A 225 -9.50 11.28 4.14
N TYR A 226 -9.14 11.28 2.87
CA TYR A 226 -8.13 12.20 2.37
C TYR A 226 -8.76 13.56 2.06
N ALA A 227 -8.41 14.56 2.86
CA ALA A 227 -8.87 15.94 2.73
C ALA A 227 -8.00 16.75 1.76
N GLY A 228 -7.71 16.18 0.59
CA GLY A 228 -6.85 16.80 -0.42
C GLY A 228 -6.53 15.88 -1.60
N TYR A 229 -5.44 16.20 -2.29
CA TYR A 229 -4.91 15.37 -3.38
C TYR A 229 -4.07 14.21 -2.81
N VAL A 230 -4.27 13.02 -3.38
CA VAL A 230 -3.48 11.82 -3.09
C VAL A 230 -2.84 11.34 -4.38
N PRO A 231 -1.51 11.16 -4.44
CA PRO A 231 -0.86 10.61 -5.61
C PRO A 231 -1.50 9.29 -6.06
N SER A 232 -1.90 9.22 -7.33
CA SER A 232 -2.63 8.10 -7.92
C SER A 232 -1.92 7.45 -9.09
N SER A 233 -0.74 7.91 -9.49
CA SER A 233 0.11 7.19 -10.43
C SER A 233 1.59 7.49 -10.23
N PHE A 234 2.45 6.61 -10.75
CA PHE A 234 3.90 6.71 -10.66
C PHE A 234 4.56 6.44 -12.00
N ASN A 235 5.51 7.29 -12.40
CA ASN A 235 6.27 7.19 -13.62
C ASN A 235 7.65 6.57 -13.34
N LEU A 236 7.90 5.40 -13.91
CA LEU A 236 9.14 4.63 -13.68
C LEU A 236 10.34 5.14 -14.49
N PHE A 237 10.12 6.01 -15.48
CA PHE A 237 11.20 6.65 -16.22
C PHE A 237 11.77 7.85 -15.47
N THR A 238 10.91 8.65 -14.85
CA THR A 238 11.29 9.84 -14.08
C THR A 238 11.45 9.58 -12.58
N ASP A 239 10.98 8.44 -12.10
CA ASP A 239 10.94 8.07 -10.68
C ASP A 239 10.13 9.05 -9.82
N GLN A 240 8.99 9.48 -10.35
CA GLN A 240 8.12 10.49 -9.75
C GLN A 240 6.64 10.13 -9.89
N THR A 241 5.82 10.62 -8.96
CA THR A 241 4.36 10.62 -9.07
C THR A 241 3.92 11.39 -10.33
N ALA A 242 2.96 10.87 -11.07
CA ALA A 242 2.52 11.47 -12.34
C ALA A 242 1.09 12.05 -12.32
N ASP A 243 0.23 11.58 -11.41
CA ASP A 243 -1.15 12.03 -11.26
C ASP A 243 -1.61 11.97 -9.80
N ALA A 244 -2.75 12.61 -9.49
CA ALA A 244 -3.36 12.60 -8.17
C ALA A 244 -4.90 12.58 -8.22
N SER A 245 -5.49 11.90 -7.25
CA SER A 245 -6.94 11.81 -7.05
C SER A 245 -7.40 12.64 -5.84
N THR A 246 -8.69 13.00 -5.80
CA THR A 246 -9.33 13.66 -4.65
C THR A 246 -10.55 12.86 -4.21
N GLY A 247 -11.05 13.12 -2.99
CA GLY A 247 -12.23 12.43 -2.47
C GLY A 247 -11.99 10.95 -2.15
N VAL A 248 -10.72 10.56 -2.00
CA VAL A 248 -10.33 9.19 -1.63
C VAL A 248 -10.66 8.97 -0.16
N GLN A 249 -11.26 7.83 0.14
CA GLN A 249 -11.53 7.38 1.50
C GLN A 249 -11.42 5.86 1.57
N PHE A 250 -11.21 5.34 2.77
CA PHE A 250 -11.27 3.91 3.03
C PHE A 250 -11.81 3.61 4.41
N GLU A 251 -12.39 2.43 4.57
CA GLU A 251 -12.83 1.91 5.87
C GLU A 251 -11.75 1.03 6.51
N SER A 252 -11.77 0.99 7.83
CA SER A 252 -10.86 0.26 8.70
C SER A 252 -11.61 -0.17 9.97
N ARG A 253 -10.95 -0.95 10.82
CA ARG A 253 -11.47 -1.47 12.09
C ARG A 253 -10.64 -0.99 13.26
N ILE A 254 -11.27 -0.91 14.43
CA ILE A 254 -10.56 -0.68 15.69
C ILE A 254 -9.94 -2.01 16.15
N THR A 255 -8.62 -2.10 16.18
CA THR A 255 -7.92 -3.27 16.71
C THR A 255 -7.24 -2.91 18.02
N ARG A 256 -7.71 -3.49 19.13
CA ARG A 256 -7.09 -3.27 20.44
C ARG A 256 -5.62 -3.72 20.43
N THR A 257 -4.72 -2.85 20.88
CA THR A 257 -3.27 -3.13 20.99
C THR A 257 -2.82 -3.19 22.45
N SER A 258 -3.47 -2.44 23.33
CA SER A 258 -3.34 -2.54 24.79
C SER A 258 -4.67 -2.18 25.47
N ASP A 259 -4.69 -2.01 26.79
CA ASP A 259 -5.92 -1.59 27.49
C ASP A 259 -6.36 -0.18 27.09
N SER A 260 -5.41 0.74 26.88
CA SER A 260 -5.68 2.14 26.51
C SER A 260 -5.45 2.44 25.04
N GLU A 261 -4.81 1.57 24.27
CA GLU A 261 -4.45 1.83 22.88
C GLU A 261 -5.16 0.92 21.86
N ALA A 262 -5.41 1.47 20.68
CA ALA A 262 -5.92 0.73 19.54
C ALA A 262 -5.29 1.21 18.22
N SER A 263 -5.08 0.29 17.28
CA SER A 263 -4.83 0.63 15.88
C SER A 263 -6.13 1.00 15.19
N LEU A 264 -6.13 2.09 14.43
CA LEU A 264 -7.31 2.58 13.70
C LEU A 264 -7.21 2.42 12.18
N GLY A 265 -6.08 1.93 11.68
CA GLY A 265 -5.84 1.74 10.24
C GLY A 265 -4.49 2.30 9.79
N PHE A 266 -4.15 2.01 8.55
CA PHE A 266 -2.90 2.44 7.92
C PHE A 266 -3.08 2.54 6.41
N ASP A 267 -2.09 3.11 5.72
CA ASP A 267 -2.12 3.14 4.26
C ASP A 267 -0.73 3.31 3.61
N TYR A 268 -0.63 3.00 2.31
CA TYR A 268 0.58 3.13 1.48
C TYR A 268 0.46 4.21 0.39
N VAL A 269 1.03 5.39 0.61
CA VAL A 269 0.93 6.51 -0.34
C VAL A 269 2.12 6.51 -1.29
N LEU A 270 1.93 6.69 -2.60
CA LEU A 270 3.03 6.92 -3.54
C LEU A 270 3.70 8.26 -3.24
N VAL A 271 5.04 8.31 -3.16
CA VAL A 271 5.78 9.50 -2.73
C VAL A 271 7.00 9.74 -3.63
N ASN A 272 7.28 11.01 -3.92
CA ASN A 272 8.49 11.44 -4.63
C ASN A 272 9.75 11.29 -3.76
N GLU A 273 10.90 11.77 -4.24
CA GLU A 273 12.11 11.82 -3.40
C GLU A 273 11.94 13.03 -2.48
N GLY A 274 12.38 12.91 -1.23
CA GLY A 274 12.24 13.95 -0.22
C GLY A 274 10.92 13.90 0.55
N GLU A 275 10.72 14.94 1.36
CA GLU A 275 9.55 15.06 2.25
C GLU A 275 8.28 15.40 1.48
N ALA A 276 7.20 14.72 1.83
CA ALA A 276 5.85 14.99 1.35
C ALA A 276 4.86 14.99 2.50
N SER A 277 3.61 15.38 2.24
CA SER A 277 2.54 15.20 3.21
C SER A 277 1.21 14.89 2.53
N VAL A 278 0.33 14.22 3.27
CA VAL A 278 -1.08 14.05 2.93
C VAL A 278 -1.94 14.60 4.06
N LYS A 279 -3.08 15.18 3.71
CA LYS A 279 -4.04 15.68 4.70
C LYS A 279 -5.16 14.68 4.89
N VAL A 280 -5.44 14.29 6.12
CA VAL A 280 -6.45 13.27 6.43
C VAL A 280 -7.32 13.64 7.62
N SER A 281 -8.53 13.11 7.66
CA SER A 281 -9.39 13.08 8.85
C SER A 281 -9.87 11.66 9.12
N LEU A 282 -10.21 11.39 10.39
CA LEU A 282 -10.77 10.12 10.83
C LEU A 282 -12.18 10.34 11.35
N GLU A 283 -13.07 9.40 11.06
CA GLU A 283 -14.42 9.33 11.60
C GLU A 283 -14.66 7.93 12.16
N VAL A 284 -15.37 7.83 13.28
CA VAL A 284 -15.74 6.54 13.89
C VAL A 284 -17.25 6.43 13.92
N TYR A 285 -17.77 5.32 13.44
CA TYR A 285 -19.20 5.04 13.39
C TYR A 285 -19.53 3.78 14.18
N ASP A 286 -20.70 3.77 14.83
CA ASP A 286 -21.31 2.55 15.33
C ASP A 286 -22.02 1.75 14.21
N ARG A 287 -22.49 0.55 14.57
CA ARG A 287 -23.21 -0.36 13.68
C ARG A 287 -24.48 0.23 13.08
N ASP A 288 -25.12 1.18 13.77
CA ASP A 288 -26.33 1.85 13.31
C ASP A 288 -26.01 3.02 12.36
N GLY A 289 -24.73 3.29 12.11
CA GLY A 289 -24.26 4.40 11.29
C GLY A 289 -24.23 5.74 12.03
N THR A 290 -24.34 5.75 13.36
CA THR A 290 -24.17 6.95 14.15
C THR A 290 -22.68 7.29 14.24
N GLN A 291 -22.32 8.52 13.88
CA GLN A 291 -20.96 9.02 14.10
C GLN A 291 -20.72 9.24 15.59
N LEU A 292 -19.72 8.57 16.14
CA LEU A 292 -19.33 8.63 17.55
C LEU A 292 -18.20 9.64 17.79
N SER A 293 -17.30 9.79 16.82
CA SER A 293 -16.20 10.75 16.87
C SER A 293 -15.74 11.13 15.48
N ALA A 294 -15.10 12.29 15.37
CA ALA A 294 -14.45 12.75 14.16
C ALA A 294 -13.32 13.72 14.49
N THR A 295 -12.27 13.71 13.69
CA THR A 295 -11.16 14.66 13.79
C THR A 295 -11.31 15.78 12.77
N ASN A 296 -10.74 16.95 13.07
CA ASN A 296 -10.41 17.91 12.01
C ASN A 296 -9.33 17.31 11.09
N PRO A 297 -9.25 17.72 9.82
CA PRO A 297 -8.16 17.29 8.95
C PRO A 297 -6.79 17.78 9.43
N PHE A 298 -5.81 16.89 9.46
CA PHE A 298 -4.42 17.19 9.83
C PHE A 298 -3.44 16.63 8.80
N ASP A 299 -2.23 17.18 8.77
CA ASP A 299 -1.17 16.76 7.84
C ASP A 299 -0.37 15.59 8.41
N ILE A 300 -0.14 14.56 7.60
CA ILE A 300 0.76 13.44 7.89
C ILE A 300 2.02 13.63 7.07
N PRO A 301 3.20 13.77 7.71
CA PRO A 301 4.47 13.78 7.00
C PRO A 301 4.77 12.38 6.46
N LEU A 302 5.24 12.35 5.22
CA LEU A 302 5.58 11.14 4.49
C LEU A 302 7.01 11.24 3.97
N MET A 303 7.71 10.11 4.04
CA MET A 303 9.02 9.93 3.45
C MET A 303 9.04 8.58 2.75
N ARG A 304 9.42 8.56 1.47
CA ARG A 304 9.46 7.33 0.68
C ARG A 304 10.32 6.27 1.36
N GLY A 305 9.81 5.03 1.40
CA GLY A 305 10.46 3.90 2.07
C GLY A 305 10.42 3.96 3.60
N ARG A 306 9.66 4.87 4.20
CA ARG A 306 9.53 5.00 5.66
C ARG A 306 8.09 4.77 6.14
N HIS A 307 7.96 4.50 7.43
CA HIS A 307 6.68 4.36 8.11
C HIS A 307 6.51 5.42 9.21
N THR A 308 5.48 6.28 9.05
CA THR A 308 5.04 7.29 10.02
C THR A 308 3.95 6.71 10.94
N ILE A 309 4.14 6.79 12.25
CA ILE A 309 3.08 6.42 13.22
C ILE A 309 2.48 7.69 13.82
N VAL A 310 1.19 7.90 13.59
CA VAL A 310 0.45 9.03 14.16
C VAL A 310 -0.28 8.54 15.41
N ARG A 311 0.06 9.11 16.58
CA ARG A 311 -0.56 8.77 17.87
C ARG A 311 -1.39 9.93 18.39
N GLY A 312 -2.53 9.64 19.01
CA GLY A 312 -3.37 10.67 19.62
C GLY A 312 -4.72 10.17 20.12
N ASN A 313 -5.53 11.10 20.63
CA ASN A 313 -6.88 10.81 21.11
C ASN A 313 -7.88 10.95 19.96
N PHE A 314 -7.95 9.95 19.08
CA PHE A 314 -8.81 9.98 17.90
C PHE A 314 -10.23 9.49 18.20
N LEU A 315 -10.37 8.46 19.05
CA LEU A 315 -11.66 7.81 19.30
C LEU A 315 -12.64 8.70 20.07
N THR A 316 -12.14 9.67 20.83
CA THR A 316 -12.93 10.61 21.65
C THR A 316 -12.95 12.03 21.10
N SER A 317 -12.36 12.26 19.92
CA SER A 317 -12.27 13.57 19.27
C SER A 317 -13.63 14.04 18.74
N GLU A 318 -13.88 15.34 18.84
CA GLU A 318 -15.04 16.00 18.23
C GLU A 318 -14.54 17.04 17.23
N ALA A 319 -14.96 16.92 15.96
CA ALA A 319 -14.60 17.89 14.93
C ALA A 319 -15.26 19.24 15.26
N SER A 320 -14.45 20.30 15.38
CA SER A 320 -14.94 21.63 15.72
C SER A 320 -15.62 22.29 14.50
N GLY A 321 -16.89 21.95 14.30
CA GLY A 321 -17.77 22.57 13.31
C GLY A 321 -18.15 24.01 13.70
N GLY A 322 -17.21 24.95 13.61
CA GLY A 322 -17.45 26.39 13.77
C GLY A 322 -16.53 27.04 14.80
N ILE A 323 -16.01 28.22 14.42
CA ILE A 323 -15.06 29.10 15.16
C ILE A 323 -15.06 28.83 16.68
N GLY A 324 -14.16 27.95 17.08
CA GLY A 324 -13.87 27.59 18.46
C GLY A 324 -12.41 27.18 18.49
N ILE A 325 -11.61 27.95 19.22
CA ILE A 325 -10.18 27.70 19.41
C ILE A 325 -10.04 26.31 20.04
N ASP A 326 -9.44 25.38 19.30
CA ASP A 326 -8.91 24.12 19.83
C ASP A 326 -7.64 24.46 20.63
N PRO A 327 -7.61 24.33 21.97
CA PRO A 327 -6.41 24.59 22.74
C PRO A 327 -5.60 23.31 23.02
N GLY A 328 -5.83 22.19 22.33
CA GLY A 328 -5.37 20.90 22.83
C GLY A 328 -4.90 19.84 21.83
N PHE A 329 -4.70 20.12 20.54
CA PHE A 329 -3.95 19.20 19.67
C PHE A 329 -2.45 19.54 19.67
N ASP A 330 -1.76 19.18 20.75
CA ASP A 330 -0.30 19.04 20.74
C ASP A 330 0.03 17.67 20.13
N GLY A 331 -0.11 17.55 18.81
CA GLY A 331 0.43 16.39 18.11
C GLY A 331 1.91 16.26 18.45
N ASP A 332 2.28 15.26 19.23
CA ASP A 332 3.65 15.06 19.67
C ASP A 332 4.44 14.50 18.49
N TRP A 333 5.03 15.39 17.71
CA TRP A 333 5.91 15.06 16.59
C TRP A 333 7.33 14.88 17.14
N ASN A 334 7.78 13.64 17.33
CA ASN A 334 9.19 13.42 17.59
C ASN A 334 9.96 13.44 16.26
N TYR A 335 10.61 14.57 15.99
CA TYR A 335 11.61 14.70 14.94
C TYR A 335 12.98 14.23 15.47
N PRO A 336 13.56 13.12 15.00
CA PRO A 336 15.00 12.94 15.07
C PRO A 336 15.65 13.83 14.01
N VAL A 337 16.34 14.87 14.49
CA VAL A 337 17.38 15.55 13.72
C VAL A 337 18.51 14.55 13.47
N GLN A 338 18.82 14.26 12.20
CA GLN A 338 20.12 13.69 11.82
C GLN A 338 20.92 14.72 11.04
#